data_AF-A0A7V5VQB5-F1
#
_entry.id   AF-A0A7V5VQB5-F1
#
_cell.length_a   1.000
_cell.length_b   1.000
_cell.length_c   1.000
_cell.angle_alpha   90.00
_cell.angle_beta   90.00
_cell.angle_gamma   90.00
#
_symmetry.space_group_name_H-M   'P 1'
#
loop_
_entity.id
_entity.type
_entity.pdbx_description
1 polymer ?
#
loop_
_entity_poly.entity_id
_entity_poly.type
_entity_poly.pdbx_seq_one_letter_code
_entity_poly.pdbx_strand_id
1 'polypeptide(L)'
;MSTWRNWLRSLISRSDSDKTTARASVPSSKDTPASANILEQTTVDDGISSQEFYPLAPIKRWIGMHISPYAWDRAVIRSLSSLQQTGIPLPLILAPKPDTKVSGAALRILLNSLYEMYGMKPDLRHIFQS
;
A
#
# COMPACT_ATOMS: atom_id res chain seq x y z
N MET A 1 4.63 2.50 -29.13
CA MET A 1 3.63 2.20 -28.08
C MET A 1 4.37 1.69 -26.85
N SER A 2 4.61 2.54 -25.86
CA SER A 2 5.30 2.16 -24.62
C SER A 2 4.32 1.46 -23.69
N THR A 3 4.35 0.12 -23.66
CA THR A 3 3.52 -0.66 -22.75
C THR A 3 3.98 -0.47 -21.30
N TRP A 4 3.04 -0.45 -20.35
CA TRP A 4 3.24 -0.36 -18.89
C TRP A 4 4.34 -1.29 -18.32
N ARG A 5 4.65 -2.39 -19.02
CA ARG A 5 5.78 -3.29 -18.73
C ARG A 5 7.15 -2.60 -18.80
N ASN A 6 7.34 -1.64 -19.72
CA ASN A 6 8.59 -0.89 -19.84
C ASN A 6 8.76 0.11 -18.70
N TRP A 7 7.65 0.68 -18.22
CA TRP A 7 7.64 1.56 -17.05
C TRP A 7 8.04 0.79 -15.78
N LEU A 8 7.46 -0.40 -15.56
CA LEU A 8 7.84 -1.26 -14.42
C LEU A 8 9.32 -1.68 -14.43
N ARG A 9 9.90 -1.98 -15.60
CA ARG A 9 11.34 -2.33 -15.69
C ARG A 9 12.25 -1.15 -15.37
N SER A 10 11.87 0.08 -15.73
CA SER A 10 12.68 1.27 -15.43
C SER A 10 12.79 1.57 -13.93
N LEU A 11 11.84 1.12 -13.11
CA LEU A 11 11.87 1.31 -11.67
C LEU A 11 12.83 0.34 -10.96
N ILE A 12 12.99 -0.88 -11.49
CA ILE A 12 13.87 -1.90 -10.91
C ILE A 12 15.34 -1.59 -11.19
N SER A 13 15.64 -1.01 -12.35
CA SER A 13 17.04 -0.74 -12.78
C SER A 13 17.71 0.44 -12.07
N ARG A 14 16.98 1.21 -11.25
CA ARG A 14 17.50 2.41 -10.56
C ARG A 14 18.10 2.13 -9.17
N SER A 15 18.11 0.88 -8.71
CA SER A 15 18.51 0.54 -7.34
C SER A 15 20.00 0.19 -7.15
N ASP A 16 20.83 0.22 -8.20
CA ASP A 16 22.23 -0.25 -8.12
C ASP A 16 23.29 0.74 -8.66
N SER A 17 23.07 2.04 -8.47
CA SER A 17 24.11 3.03 -8.78
C SER A 17 24.08 4.17 -7.78
N ASP A 18 24.72 3.95 -6.63
CA ASP A 18 25.67 4.95 -6.12
C ASP A 18 26.58 4.33 -5.06
N LYS A 19 27.79 3.97 -5.50
CA LYS A 19 28.93 3.67 -4.63
C LYS A 19 30.00 4.72 -4.90
N THR A 20 30.44 5.33 -3.80
CA THR A 20 31.72 6.03 -3.51
C THR A 20 31.88 7.55 -3.72
N THR A 21 32.02 8.21 -2.55
CA THR A 21 33.05 9.21 -2.17
C THR A 21 32.76 10.70 -2.35
N ALA A 22 32.52 11.39 -1.22
CA ALA A 22 33.30 12.57 -0.83
C ALA A 22 33.10 12.91 0.66
N ARG A 23 34.23 13.09 1.34
CA ARG A 23 34.41 13.49 2.74
C ARG A 23 34.61 15.00 2.78
N ALA A 24 33.82 15.76 3.55
CA ALA A 24 34.26 17.04 4.13
C ALA A 24 33.31 17.54 5.26
N SER A 25 33.88 17.63 6.46
CA SER A 25 33.76 18.69 7.48
C SER A 25 32.40 19.32 7.83
N VAL A 26 32.00 19.12 9.09
CA VAL A 26 31.02 19.91 9.86
C VAL A 26 31.61 21.30 10.18
N PRO A 27 30.80 22.38 10.28
CA PRO A 27 30.47 22.86 11.62
C PRO A 27 29.01 23.28 11.81
N SER A 28 28.57 23.03 13.05
CA SER A 28 27.44 23.54 13.81
C SER A 28 26.83 24.88 13.38
N SER A 29 25.50 24.91 13.28
CA SER A 29 24.66 25.99 13.82
C SER A 29 23.26 25.48 14.13
N LYS A 30 22.78 25.87 15.32
CA LYS A 30 21.44 25.66 15.87
C LYS A 30 20.36 26.22 14.95
N ASP A 31 19.28 25.46 14.76
CA ASP A 31 17.89 25.92 14.85
C ASP A 31 16.94 24.70 14.87
N THR A 32 16.22 24.53 15.98
CA THR A 32 15.06 23.64 16.18
C THR A 32 13.82 24.32 15.52
N PRO A 33 12.68 23.66 15.20
CA PRO A 33 12.25 22.32 15.59
C PRO A 33 11.62 21.48 14.45
N ALA A 34 11.67 20.16 14.53
CA ALA A 34 10.71 19.33 13.77
C ALA A 34 10.50 17.99 14.48
N SER A 35 9.45 17.96 15.31
CA SER A 35 8.55 16.84 15.56
C SER A 35 9.13 15.43 15.36
N ALA A 36 10.04 15.03 16.24
CA ALA A 36 10.14 13.64 16.63
C ALA A 36 9.09 13.38 17.71
N ASN A 37 7.84 13.15 17.32
CA ASN A 37 6.98 12.22 18.06
C ASN A 37 5.74 11.91 17.23
N ILE A 38 5.69 10.67 16.77
CA ILE A 38 4.51 9.82 16.72
C ILE A 38 3.29 10.58 16.20
N LEU A 39 3.10 10.52 14.88
CA LEU A 39 1.76 10.51 14.34
C LEU A 39 1.04 9.41 15.11
N GLU A 40 0.26 9.80 16.12
CA GLU A 40 -0.75 8.93 16.69
C GLU A 40 -1.57 8.49 15.49
N GLN A 41 -1.26 7.29 15.00
CA GLN A 41 -2.18 6.57 14.16
C GLN A 41 -3.43 6.53 15.01
N THR A 42 -4.39 7.39 14.67
CA THR A 42 -5.75 7.24 15.10
C THR A 42 -6.13 5.85 14.60
N THR A 43 -5.88 4.85 15.42
CA THR A 43 -6.31 3.48 15.21
C THR A 43 -7.80 3.52 15.44
N VAL A 44 -8.52 4.07 14.45
CA VAL A 44 -9.88 3.62 14.20
C VAL A 44 -9.74 2.12 14.12
N ASP A 45 -10.39 1.42 15.05
CA ASP A 45 -10.37 -0.03 15.12
C ASP A 45 -11.08 -0.55 13.85
N ASP A 46 -10.30 -0.68 12.77
CA ASP A 46 -10.78 -1.14 11.47
C ASP A 46 -11.17 -2.64 11.53
N GLY A 47 -11.05 -3.28 12.70
CA GLY A 47 -11.37 -4.69 12.92
C GLY A 47 -10.41 -5.65 12.20
N ILE A 48 -9.27 -5.15 11.72
CA ILE A 48 -8.27 -5.92 10.97
C ILE A 48 -7.19 -6.39 11.91
N SER A 49 -7.15 -7.69 12.21
CA SER A 49 -6.05 -8.29 12.96
C SER A 49 -4.80 -8.44 12.08
N SER A 50 -3.62 -8.12 12.62
CA SER A 50 -2.35 -8.30 11.90
C SER A 50 -2.00 -9.78 11.69
N GLN A 51 -2.58 -10.68 12.48
CA GLN A 51 -2.30 -12.13 12.47
C GLN A 51 -3.25 -12.92 11.57
N GLU A 52 -4.32 -12.27 11.06
CA GLU A 52 -5.30 -12.92 10.20
C GLU A 52 -5.02 -12.70 8.70
N PHE A 53 -5.56 -13.63 7.91
CA PHE A 53 -5.51 -13.59 6.45
C PHE A 53 -6.90 -13.32 5.87
N TYR A 54 -7.00 -12.28 5.05
CA TYR A 54 -8.26 -11.82 4.49
C TYR A 54 -8.35 -12.14 2.99
N PRO A 55 -9.48 -12.68 2.51
CA PRO A 55 -9.66 -12.97 1.09
C PRO A 55 -9.85 -11.68 0.29
N LEU A 56 -9.09 -11.52 -0.80
CA LEU A 56 -9.08 -10.28 -1.59
C LEU A 56 -10.21 -10.18 -2.62
N ALA A 57 -10.61 -11.30 -3.23
CA ALA A 57 -11.63 -11.31 -4.27
C ALA A 57 -12.95 -10.63 -3.87
N PRO A 58 -13.57 -10.94 -2.71
CA PRO A 58 -14.81 -10.28 -2.30
C PRO A 58 -14.62 -8.79 -2.00
N ILE A 59 -13.48 -8.39 -1.42
CA ILE A 59 -13.14 -6.99 -1.15
C ILE A 59 -13.01 -6.20 -2.45
N LYS A 60 -12.23 -6.72 -3.42
CA LYS A 60 -12.07 -6.10 -4.74
C LYS A 60 -13.42 -5.94 -5.44
N ARG A 61 -14.27 -6.97 -5.40
CA ARG A 61 -15.61 -6.92 -5.99
C ARG A 61 -16.46 -5.83 -5.35
N TRP A 62 -16.50 -5.76 -4.02
CA TRP A 62 -17.26 -4.74 -3.30
C TRP A 62 -16.80 -3.33 -3.68
N ILE A 63 -15.50 -3.08 -3.72
CA ILE A 63 -14.91 -1.79 -4.10
C ILE A 63 -15.31 -1.39 -5.53
N GLY A 64 -15.30 -2.37 -6.46
CA GLY A 64 -15.73 -2.16 -7.83
C GLY A 64 -17.21 -1.76 -7.95
N MET A 65 -18.07 -2.30 -7.07
CA MET A 65 -19.51 -2.03 -7.05
C MET A 65 -19.88 -0.71 -6.35
N HIS A 66 -19.15 -0.33 -5.31
CA HIS A 66 -19.56 0.79 -4.42
C HIS A 66 -18.70 2.05 -4.54
N ILE A 67 -17.46 1.95 -5.03
CA ILE A 67 -16.56 3.10 -5.17
C ILE A 67 -16.34 3.42 -6.65
N SER A 68 -15.66 2.52 -7.36
CA SER A 68 -15.35 2.67 -8.79
C SER A 68 -14.74 1.37 -9.31
N PRO A 69 -15.00 0.98 -10.57
CA PRO A 69 -14.35 -0.19 -11.19
C PRO A 69 -12.81 -0.12 -11.16
N TYR A 70 -12.23 1.07 -11.06
CA TYR A 70 -10.77 1.28 -11.04
C TYR A 70 -10.20 1.59 -9.65
N ALA A 71 -11.04 1.68 -8.61
CA ALA A 71 -10.59 2.10 -7.28
C ALA A 71 -9.55 1.14 -6.69
N TRP A 72 -9.74 -0.17 -6.88
CA TRP A 72 -8.79 -1.19 -6.44
C TRP A 72 -7.41 -1.00 -7.07
N ASP A 73 -7.34 -0.97 -8.40
CA ASP A 73 -6.06 -0.90 -9.11
C ASP A 73 -5.30 0.38 -8.77
N ARG A 74 -6.03 1.50 -8.61
CA ARG A 74 -5.44 2.78 -8.19
C ARG A 74 -4.90 2.73 -6.76
N ALA A 75 -5.61 2.08 -5.83
CA ALA A 75 -5.12 1.88 -4.46
C ALA A 75 -3.85 1.02 -4.43
N VAL A 76 -3.81 -0.05 -5.24
CA VAL A 76 -2.62 -0.91 -5.39
C VAL A 76 -1.43 -0.13 -5.95
N ILE A 77 -1.65 0.69 -6.99
CA ILE A 77 -0.60 1.54 -7.58
C ILE A 77 -0.08 2.55 -6.56
N ARG A 78 -0.98 3.22 -5.81
CA ARG A 78 -0.60 4.20 -4.78
C ARG A 78 0.24 3.60 -3.66
N SER A 79 -0.06 2.35 -3.29
CA SER A 79 0.59 1.65 -2.17
C SER A 79 1.74 0.72 -2.59
N LEU A 80 2.17 0.77 -3.85
CA LEU A 80 3.09 -0.22 -4.41
C LEU A 80 4.41 -0.34 -3.63
N SER A 81 4.97 0.78 -3.18
CA SER A 81 6.19 0.80 -2.35
C SER A 81 6.00 0.13 -0.99
N SER A 82 4.87 0.40 -0.32
CA SER A 82 4.54 -0.20 0.97
C SER A 82 4.17 -1.69 0.83
N LEU A 83 3.50 -2.08 -0.25
CA LEU A 83 3.13 -3.47 -0.53
C LEU A 83 4.35 -4.34 -0.81
N GLN A 84 5.38 -3.81 -1.47
CA GLN A 84 6.62 -4.55 -1.72
C GLN A 84 7.27 -5.03 -0.40
N GLN A 85 7.17 -4.24 0.67
CA GLN A 85 7.70 -4.59 1.99
C GLN A 85 6.96 -5.77 2.64
N THR A 86 5.74 -6.07 2.18
CA THR A 86 4.94 -7.20 2.69
C THR A 86 5.28 -8.53 2.02
N GLY A 87 6.10 -8.52 0.96
CA GLY A 87 6.53 -9.72 0.24
C GLY A 87 5.46 -10.37 -0.65
N ILE A 88 4.29 -9.74 -0.81
CA ILE A 88 3.19 -10.30 -1.60
C ILE A 88 3.38 -10.00 -3.10
N PRO A 89 3.27 -11.00 -4.00
CA PRO A 89 3.37 -10.77 -5.44
C PRO A 89 2.27 -9.84 -5.96
N LEU A 90 2.67 -8.72 -6.57
CA LEU A 90 1.75 -7.73 -7.13
C LEU A 90 0.68 -8.31 -8.09
N PRO A 91 0.99 -9.29 -8.97
CA PRO A 91 -0.03 -9.89 -9.84
C PRO A 91 -1.18 -10.55 -9.06
N LEU A 92 -0.90 -11.12 -7.89
CA LEU A 92 -1.93 -11.73 -7.03
C LEU A 92 -2.82 -10.68 -6.38
N ILE A 93 -2.29 -9.49 -6.10
CA ILE A 93 -3.06 -8.37 -5.54
C ILE A 93 -3.93 -7.72 -6.63
N LEU A 94 -3.38 -7.52 -7.83
CA LEU A 94 -4.11 -6.89 -8.95
C LEU A 94 -5.23 -7.77 -9.48
N ALA A 95 -5.00 -9.07 -9.63
CA ALA A 95 -5.97 -10.04 -10.13
C ALA A 95 -6.14 -11.19 -9.12
N PRO A 96 -6.80 -10.94 -7.97
CA PRO A 96 -6.94 -11.95 -6.94
C PRO A 96 -7.81 -13.10 -7.43
N LYS A 97 -7.29 -14.32 -7.29
CA LYS A 97 -8.08 -15.55 -7.43
C LYS A 97 -8.97 -15.73 -6.20
N PRO A 98 -10.01 -16.59 -6.25
CA PRO A 98 -10.92 -16.81 -5.12
C PRO A 98 -10.22 -17.24 -3.82
N ASP A 99 -9.10 -17.95 -3.93
CA ASP A 99 -8.26 -18.43 -2.83
C ASP A 99 -7.19 -17.43 -2.40
N THR A 100 -7.03 -16.31 -3.11
CA THR A 100 -6.01 -15.31 -2.80
C THR A 100 -6.34 -14.58 -1.51
N LYS A 101 -5.45 -14.73 -0.52
CA LYS A 101 -5.53 -14.06 0.78
C LYS A 101 -4.29 -13.21 1.03
N VAL A 102 -4.45 -12.17 1.83
CA VAL A 102 -3.35 -11.30 2.26
C VAL A 102 -3.38 -11.09 3.77
N SER A 103 -2.23 -10.81 4.36
CA SER A 103 -2.14 -10.47 5.77
C SER A 103 -2.90 -9.17 6.09
N GLY A 104 -3.35 -9.03 7.32
CA GLY A 104 -4.00 -7.80 7.79
C GLY A 104 -3.13 -6.54 7.58
N ALA A 105 -1.80 -6.66 7.69
CA ALA A 105 -0.88 -5.54 7.42
C ALA A 105 -0.96 -5.05 5.96
N ALA A 106 -0.92 -5.97 4.99
CA ALA A 106 -1.06 -5.63 3.58
C ALA A 106 -2.46 -5.09 3.26
N LEU A 107 -3.50 -5.65 3.88
CA LEU A 107 -4.86 -5.15 3.73
C LEU A 107 -5.01 -3.72 4.23
N ARG A 108 -4.49 -3.39 5.43
CA ARG A 108 -4.56 -2.02 5.97
C ARG A 108 -3.91 -1.00 5.04
N ILE A 109 -2.77 -1.34 4.44
CA ILE A 109 -2.10 -0.48 3.47
C ILE A 109 -3.03 -0.16 2.29
N LEU A 110 -3.71 -1.17 1.74
CA LEU A 110 -4.66 -1.03 0.64
C LEU A 110 -5.89 -0.20 1.04
N LEU A 111 -6.48 -0.49 2.20
CA LEU A 111 -7.68 0.20 2.67
C LEU A 111 -7.41 1.65 3.07
N ASN A 112 -6.26 1.94 3.66
CA ASN A 112 -5.84 3.31 3.93
C ASN A 112 -5.63 4.08 2.62
N SER A 113 -5.04 3.45 1.61
CA SER A 113 -4.89 4.08 0.28
C SER A 113 -6.25 4.36 -0.36
N LEU A 114 -7.23 3.47 -0.23
CA LEU A 114 -8.61 3.72 -0.69
C LEU A 114 -9.25 4.89 0.06
N TYR A 115 -9.10 4.93 1.37
CA TYR A 115 -9.63 6.01 2.20
C TYR A 115 -9.02 7.36 1.85
N GLU A 116 -7.71 7.44 1.69
CA GLU A 116 -7.03 8.68 1.28
C GLU A 116 -7.49 9.17 -0.10
N MET A 117 -7.80 8.25 -1.01
CA MET A 117 -8.18 8.60 -2.38
C MET A 117 -9.66 8.94 -2.53
N TYR A 118 -10.55 8.27 -1.78
CA TYR A 118 -11.99 8.32 -2.00
C TYR A 118 -12.80 8.69 -0.75
N GLY A 119 -12.16 8.83 0.42
CA GLY A 119 -12.84 9.07 1.69
C GLY A 119 -13.70 7.90 2.18
N MET A 120 -13.52 6.70 1.62
CA MET A 120 -14.35 5.53 1.90
C MET A 120 -13.49 4.28 2.16
N LYS A 121 -13.88 3.50 3.17
CA LYS A 121 -13.34 2.15 3.44
C LYS A 121 -14.44 1.10 3.29
N PRO A 122 -14.12 -0.09 2.76
CA PRO A 122 -15.04 -1.22 2.76
C PRO A 122 -15.33 -1.69 4.19
N ASP A 123 -16.61 -1.95 4.48
CA ASP A 123 -17.00 -2.64 5.72
C ASP A 123 -16.75 -4.15 5.57
N LEU A 124 -15.66 -4.62 6.17
CA LEU A 124 -15.23 -6.00 6.08
C LEU A 124 -16.22 -6.99 6.71
N ARG A 125 -16.96 -6.58 7.75
CA ARG A 125 -17.94 -7.46 8.40
C ARG A 125 -19.08 -7.79 7.46
N HIS A 126 -19.59 -6.77 6.78
CA HIS A 126 -20.64 -6.94 5.77
C HIS A 126 -20.15 -7.78 4.58
N ILE A 127 -18.92 -7.56 4.11
CA ILE A 127 -18.35 -8.28 2.96
C ILE A 127 -18.20 -9.78 3.21
N PHE A 128 -17.93 -10.22 4.44
CA PHE A 128 -17.72 -11.63 4.77
C PHE A 128 -18.96 -12.36 5.32
N GLN A 129 -20.04 -11.63 5.58
CA GLN A 129 -21.33 -12.20 6.03
C GLN A 129 -22.36 -12.30 4.90
N SER A 130 -22.08 -11.73 3.73
CA SER A 130 -22.92 -11.74 2.52
C SER A 130 -22.59 -12.89 1.57
#